data_AF-A0A1H3RFG1-F1
#
_entry.id   AF-A0A1H3RFG1-F1
#
_cell.length_a   1.000
_cell.length_b   1.000
_cell.length_c   1.000
_cell.angle_alpha   90.00
_cell.angle_beta   90.00
_cell.angle_gamma   90.00
#
_symmetry.space_group_name_H-M   'P 1'
#
loop_
_entity.id
_entity.type
_entity.pdbx_description
1 polymer ?
#
loop_
_entity_poly.entity_id
_entity_poly.type
_entity_poly.pdbx_seq_one_letter_code
_entity_poly.pdbx_strand_id
1 'polypeptide(L)'
;MLSILAGEVTVAEAARRAKVSEQSVGNWKRQFLESSRAGLVAGKSGPSAREAQLKAEVAELTQALGEAAVELRVWRKSAEGRLCPSRTLR
;
A
#
# COMPACT_ATOMS: atom_id res chain seq x y z
N MET A 1 6.02 22.88 15.07
CA MET A 1 6.03 23.17 13.61
C MET A 1 4.70 23.77 13.16
N LEU A 2 3.56 23.09 13.37
CA LEU A 2 2.25 23.58 12.91
C LEU A 2 1.87 24.96 13.46
N SER A 3 2.05 25.24 14.75
CA SER A 3 1.82 26.58 15.32
C SER A 3 2.71 27.68 14.74
N ILE A 4 3.89 27.33 14.20
CA ILE A 4 4.75 28.30 13.49
C ILE A 4 4.19 28.62 12.10
N LEU A 5 3.59 27.62 11.45
CA LEU A 5 2.93 27.79 10.14
C LEU A 5 1.58 28.51 10.28
N ALA A 6 0.85 28.25 11.37
CA ALA A 6 -0.38 28.93 11.72
C ALA A 6 -0.16 30.38 12.20
N GLY A 7 1.10 30.78 12.45
CA GLY A 7 1.44 32.12 12.92
C GLY A 7 1.24 32.35 14.42
N GLU A 8 0.81 31.33 15.17
CA GLU A 8 0.58 31.36 16.62
C GLU A 8 1.89 31.49 17.41
N VAL A 9 2.98 30.94 16.89
CA VAL A 9 4.30 30.95 17.54
C VAL A 9 5.36 31.40 16.54
N THR A 10 6.20 32.37 16.92
CA THR A 10 7.29 32.82 16.05
C THR A 10 8.42 31.80 15.97
N VAL A 11 9.23 31.85 14.90
CA VAL A 11 10.43 31.02 14.77
C VAL A 11 11.38 31.23 15.96
N ALA A 12 11.56 32.48 16.37
CA ALA A 12 12.38 32.86 17.51
C ALA A 12 11.89 32.25 18.83
N GLU A 13 10.58 32.29 19.06
CA GLU A 13 9.98 31.70 20.26
C GLU A 13 10.09 30.17 20.27
N ALA A 14 9.83 29.53 19.12
CA ALA A 14 10.02 28.09 18.99
C ALA A 14 11.48 27.67 19.22
N ALA A 15 12.44 28.43 18.70
CA ALA A 15 13.87 28.18 18.89
C ALA A 15 14.27 28.26 20.36
N ARG A 16 13.81 29.30 21.10
CA ARG A 16 14.04 29.43 22.54
C ARG A 16 13.46 28.27 23.34
N ARG A 17 12.19 27.90 23.09
CA ARG A 17 11.51 26.79 23.78
C ARG A 17 12.23 25.45 23.54
N ALA A 18 12.70 25.23 22.31
CA ALA A 18 13.39 24.01 21.92
C ALA A 18 14.91 24.04 22.20
N LYS A 19 15.46 25.16 22.70
CA LYS A 19 16.90 25.36 22.94
C LYS A 19 17.77 25.08 21.71
N VAL A 20 17.29 25.49 20.53
CA VAL A 20 18.01 25.39 19.26
C VAL A 20 18.14 26.77 18.62
N SER A 21 18.96 26.89 17.57
CA SER A 21 19.06 28.14 16.82
C SER A 21 17.81 28.40 15.97
N GLU A 22 17.50 29.68 15.74
CA GLU A 22 16.44 30.09 14.81
C GLU A 22 16.69 29.58 13.39
N GLN A 23 17.96 29.48 13.00
CA GLN A 23 18.36 28.91 11.70
C GLN A 23 17.93 27.45 11.55
N SER A 24 18.10 26.62 12.59
CA SER A 24 17.66 25.22 12.57
C SER A 24 16.15 25.11 12.40
N VAL A 25 15.39 25.93 13.13
CA VAL A 25 13.92 25.98 13.01
C VAL A 25 13.49 26.47 11.63
N GLY A 26 14.17 27.48 11.09
CA GLY A 26 13.95 27.97 9.71
C GLY A 26 14.23 26.90 8.66
N ASN A 27 15.28 26.09 8.84
CA ASN A 27 15.60 24.97 7.97
C ASN A 27 14.54 23.89 8.00
N TRP A 28 14.07 23.50 9.19
CA TRP A 28 12.97 22.55 9.32
C TRP A 28 11.67 23.06 8.70
N LYS A 29 11.36 24.36 8.85
CA LYS A 29 10.18 24.97 8.22
C LYS A 29 10.24 24.84 6.70
N ARG A 30 11.41 25.15 6.10
CA ARG A 30 11.62 25.02 4.64
C ARG A 30 11.46 23.57 4.18
N GLN A 31 12.14 22.63 4.85
CA GLN A 31 12.09 21.21 4.51
C GLN A 31 10.66 20.65 4.63
N PHE A 32 9.91 21.07 5.64
CA PHE A 32 8.51 20.68 5.81
C PHE A 32 7.65 21.18 4.64
N LEU A 33 7.80 22.44 4.23
CA LEU A 33 7.02 23.00 3.11
C LEU A 33 7.38 22.35 1.77
N GLU A 34 8.65 22.10 1.51
CA GLU A 34 9.13 21.42 0.31
C GLU A 34 8.60 19.99 0.23
N SER A 35 8.75 19.20 1.30
CA SER A 35 8.26 17.83 1.37
C SER A 35 6.73 17.74 1.33
N SER A 36 6.03 18.67 1.98
CA SER A 36 4.57 18.75 1.92
C SER A 36 4.07 19.07 0.52
N ARG A 37 4.71 20.04 -0.18
CA ARG A 37 4.37 20.36 -1.57
C ARG A 37 4.62 19.17 -2.49
N ALA A 38 5.76 18.49 -2.34
CA ALA A 38 6.08 17.29 -3.10
C ALA A 38 5.04 16.18 -2.84
N GLY A 39 4.68 15.95 -1.58
CA GLY A 39 3.65 14.99 -1.19
C GLY A 39 2.25 15.31 -1.73
N LEU A 40 1.86 16.59 -1.76
CA LEU A 40 0.58 17.02 -2.34
C LEU A 40 0.54 16.88 -3.87
N VAL A 41 1.66 17.08 -4.55
CA VAL A 41 1.77 16.83 -6.00
C VAL A 41 1.74 15.33 -6.28
N ALA A 42 2.49 14.53 -5.52
CA ALA A 42 2.50 13.07 -5.63
C ALA A 42 1.11 12.48 -5.32
N GLY A 43 0.43 12.94 -4.27
CA GLY A 43 -0.91 12.47 -3.89
C GLY A 43 -2.04 12.89 -4.83
N LYS A 44 -1.82 13.88 -5.70
CA LYS A 44 -2.72 14.20 -6.83
C LYS A 44 -2.49 13.30 -8.04
N SER A 45 -1.35 12.63 -8.10
CA SER A 45 -1.10 11.59 -9.08
C SER A 45 -1.93 10.39 -8.64
N GLY A 46 -2.74 9.82 -9.55
CA GLY A 46 -3.54 8.63 -9.26
C GLY A 46 -2.68 7.43 -8.83
N PRO A 47 -3.26 6.20 -8.77
CA PRO A 47 -2.53 5.01 -8.37
C PRO A 47 -1.16 4.98 -9.05
N SER A 48 -0.09 4.78 -8.28
CA SER A 48 1.24 4.76 -8.86
C SER A 48 1.28 3.74 -10.00
N ALA A 49 2.14 3.94 -11.01
CA ALA A 49 2.26 2.97 -12.11
C ALA A 49 2.49 1.54 -11.58
N ARG A 50 3.19 1.43 -10.44
CA ARG A 50 3.38 0.18 -9.71
C ARG A 50 2.09 -0.38 -9.10
N GLU A 51 1.26 0.45 -8.47
CA GLU A 51 -0.05 0.02 -7.95
C GLU A 51 -0.99 -0.43 -9.06
N ALA A 52 -1.00 0.26 -10.21
CA ALA A 52 -1.80 -0.15 -11.36
C ALA A 52 -1.33 -1.52 -11.90
N GLN A 53 -0.02 -1.71 -12.03
CA GLN A 53 0.56 -3.00 -12.42
C GLN A 53 0.19 -4.11 -11.44
N LEU A 54 0.33 -3.87 -10.13
CA LEU A 54 -0.02 -4.86 -9.10
C LEU A 54 -1.51 -5.21 -9.14
N LYS A 55 -2.40 -4.25 -9.42
CA LYS A 55 -3.84 -4.54 -9.56
C LYS A 55 -4.13 -5.42 -10.77
N ALA A 56 -3.44 -5.20 -11.89
CA ALA A 56 -3.58 -6.05 -13.07
C ALA A 56 -3.10 -7.48 -12.79
N GLU A 57 -1.94 -7.61 -12.13
CA GLU A 57 -1.36 -8.91 -11.75
C GLU A 57 -2.28 -9.67 -10.78
N VAL A 58 -2.85 -8.99 -9.77
CA VAL A 58 -3.82 -9.60 -8.86
C VAL A 58 -5.06 -10.10 -9.61
N ALA A 59 -5.57 -9.35 -10.57
CA ALA A 59 -6.72 -9.77 -11.36
C ALA A 59 -6.42 -11.01 -12.21
N GLU A 60 -5.27 -11.02 -12.88
CA GLU A 60 -4.80 -12.16 -13.69
C GLU A 60 -4.61 -13.42 -12.85
N LEU A 61 -3.90 -13.30 -11.71
CA LEU A 61 -3.69 -14.43 -10.80
C LEU A 61 -4.98 -14.96 -10.20
N THR A 62 -5.94 -14.07 -9.89
CA THR A 62 -7.25 -14.48 -9.36
C THR A 62 -8.03 -15.29 -10.39
N GLN A 63 -7.98 -14.89 -11.65
CA GLN A 63 -8.63 -15.63 -12.74
C GLN A 63 -7.99 -17.01 -12.93
N ALA A 64 -6.66 -17.08 -13.05
CA ALA A 64 -5.94 -18.34 -13.24
C ALA A 64 -6.18 -19.32 -12.07
N LEU A 65 -6.24 -18.81 -10.83
CA LEU A 65 -6.57 -19.61 -9.66
C LEU A 65 -8.00 -20.16 -9.72
N GLY A 66 -8.96 -19.36 -10.20
CA GLY A 66 -10.34 -19.78 -10.41
C GLY A 66 -10.46 -20.90 -11.44
N GLU A 67 -9.78 -20.77 -12.57
CA GLU A 67 -9.73 -21.79 -13.64
C GLU A 67 -9.14 -23.11 -13.12
N ALA A 68 -7.99 -23.06 -12.46
CA ALA A 68 -7.37 -24.24 -11.86
C ALA A 68 -8.27 -24.92 -10.81
N ALA A 69 -8.98 -24.13 -9.99
CA ALA A 69 -9.91 -24.67 -9.01
C ALA A 69 -11.10 -25.40 -9.66
N VAL A 70 -11.60 -24.90 -10.80
CA VAL A 70 -12.64 -25.56 -11.60
C VAL A 70 -12.12 -26.87 -12.18
N GLU A 71 -10.93 -26.86 -12.80
CA GLU A 71 -10.30 -28.07 -13.35
C GLU A 71 -10.14 -29.16 -12.29
N LEU A 72 -9.57 -28.81 -11.12
CA LEU A 72 -9.41 -29.75 -10.01
C LEU A 72 -10.74 -30.35 -9.54
N ARG A 73 -11.82 -29.56 -9.53
CA ARG A 73 -13.16 -30.04 -9.15
C ARG A 73 -13.71 -31.02 -10.18
N VAL A 74 -13.54 -30.74 -11.47
CA VAL A 74 -13.98 -31.62 -12.56
C VAL A 74 -13.21 -32.94 -12.52
N TRP A 75 -11.89 -32.87 -12.35
CA TRP A 75 -11.03 -34.05 -12.21
C TRP A 75 -11.45 -34.92 -11.04
N ARG A 76 -11.69 -34.33 -9.86
CA ARG A 76 -12.14 -35.05 -8.67
C ARG A 76 -13.46 -35.78 -8.91
N LYS A 77 -14.47 -35.08 -9.43
CA LYS A 77 -15.79 -35.66 -9.75
C LYS A 77 -15.70 -36.79 -10.79
N SER A 78 -14.81 -36.64 -11.77
CA SER A 78 -14.58 -37.63 -12.83
C SER A 78 -13.77 -38.84 -12.36
N ALA A 79 -12.96 -38.69 -11.31
CA ALA A 79 -12.24 -39.78 -10.66
C ALA A 79 -13.18 -40.59 -9.76
N GLU A 80 -14.06 -39.92 -9.00
CA GLU A 80 -15.08 -40.58 -8.17
C GLU A 80 -16.00 -41.51 -8.99
N GLY A 81 -16.38 -41.10 -10.21
CA GLY A 81 -17.17 -41.96 -11.11
C GLY A 81 -16.41 -43.14 -11.74
N ARG A 82 -15.07 -43.18 -11.62
CA ARG A 82 -14.20 -44.24 -12.18
C ARG A 82 -13.58 -45.16 -11.12
N LEU A 83 -13.73 -44.84 -9.84
CA LEU A 83 -13.36 -45.74 -8.76
C LEU A 83 -14.47 -46.79 -8.60
N CYS A 84 -14.31 -47.97 -9.21
CA CYS A 84 -15.11 -49.15 -8.89
C CYS A 84 -15.14 -49.36 -7.36
N PRO A 85 -16.26 -49.80 -6.75
CA PRO A 85 -16.26 -50.17 -5.33
C PRO A 85 -15.16 -51.21 -5.12
N SER A 86 -14.13 -50.84 -4.35
CA SER A 86 -13.04 -51.74 -4.02
C SER A 86 -13.63 -52.96 -3.33
N ARG A 87 -13.53 -54.10 -4.01
CA ARG A 87 -13.94 -55.41 -3.48
C ARG A 87 -13.07 -55.68 -2.27
N THR A 88 -13.56 -55.36 -1.08
CA THR A 88 -12.92 -55.78 0.18
C THR A 88 -12.97 -57.30 0.20
N LEU A 89 -11.83 -57.94 -0.05
CA LEU A 89 -11.66 -59.38 0.13
C LEU A 89 -11.84 -59.69 1.62
N ARG A 90 -12.76 -60.61 1.91
CA ARG A 90 -13.04 -61.16 3.23
C ARG A 90 -12.01 -62.24 3.56
#